data_AF-A0A7Y3TR16-F1
#
_entry.id   AF-A0A7Y3TR16-F1
#
_cell.length_a   1.000
_cell.length_b   1.000
_cell.length_c   1.000
_cell.angle_alpha   90.00
_cell.angle_beta   90.00
_cell.angle_gamma   90.00
#
_symmetry.space_group_name_H-M   'P 1'
#
loop_
_entity.id
_entity.type
_entity.pdbx_description
1 polymer ?
#
loop_
_entity_poly.entity_id
_entity_poly.type
_entity_poly.pdbx_seq_one_letter_code
_entity_poly.pdbx_strand_id
1 'polypeptide(L)'
;MAGIQRFEEIRAWQKARELVKAVYKLSNDGQLAKDFELKNQIRGAAVSVMSNIAEGFARKGQKEFARFLDIARGSAIEVQSLLYVALDVEYISSTKFEQLYSLADETVCLIAKFTSYLRNSAPHI
;
A
#
# COMPACT_ATOMS: atom_id res chain seq x y z
N MET A 1 21.56 2.19 6.04
CA MET A 1 20.58 3.25 5.71
C MET A 1 21.11 4.54 6.29
N ALA A 2 21.93 5.27 5.55
CA ALA A 2 22.40 6.56 6.02
C ALA A 2 21.27 7.58 5.78
N GLY A 3 20.60 8.03 6.85
CA GLY A 3 19.70 9.17 6.82
C GLY A 3 18.29 8.95 7.39
N ILE A 4 17.67 7.78 7.18
CA ILE A 4 16.30 7.52 7.64
C ILE A 4 16.34 7.02 9.10
N GLN A 5 15.85 7.84 10.03
CA GLN A 5 15.78 7.48 11.46
C GLN A 5 14.40 6.98 11.88
N ARG A 6 13.39 7.30 11.08
CA ARG A 6 11.98 7.05 11.37
C ARG A 6 11.27 6.48 10.15
N PHE A 7 10.35 5.54 10.34
CA PHE A 7 9.60 4.98 9.21
C PHE A 7 8.71 6.04 8.55
N GLU A 8 8.32 7.08 9.29
CA GLU A 8 7.51 8.19 8.77
C GLU A 8 8.23 9.05 7.73
N GLU A 9 9.56 8.97 7.66
CA GLU A 9 10.38 9.65 6.64
C GLU A 9 10.41 8.89 5.31
N ILE A 10 9.94 7.64 5.28
CA ILE A 10 9.92 6.81 4.09
C ILE A 10 8.79 7.29 3.17
N ARG A 11 9.14 7.77 1.97
CA ARG A 11 8.15 8.23 0.97
C ARG A 11 7.10 7.17 0.64
N ALA A 12 7.50 5.90 0.50
CA ALA A 12 6.57 4.79 0.29
C ALA A 12 5.55 4.65 1.44
N TRP A 13 5.97 4.85 2.69
CA TRP A 13 5.08 4.82 3.84
C TRP A 13 4.11 6.01 3.85
N GLN A 14 4.60 7.22 3.54
CA GLN A 14 3.77 8.42 3.44
C GLN A 14 2.67 8.25 2.40
N LYS A 15 3.01 7.69 1.23
CA LYS A 15 2.05 7.39 0.17
C LYS A 15 1.08 6.28 0.57
N ALA A 16 1.54 5.23 1.23
CA ALA A 16 0.66 4.20 1.79
C ALA A 16 -0.33 4.77 2.82
N ARG A 17 0.08 5.75 3.63
CA ARG A 17 -0.81 6.47 4.56
C ARG A 17 -1.89 7.27 3.83
N GLU A 18 -1.55 7.93 2.72
CA GLU A 18 -2.53 8.58 1.84
C GLU A 18 -3.52 7.56 1.26
N LEU A 19 -3.03 6.41 0.79
CA LEU A 19 -3.86 5.32 0.27
C LEU A 19 -4.85 4.81 1.32
N VAL A 20 -4.40 4.55 2.55
CA VAL A 20 -5.27 4.15 3.67
C VAL A 20 -6.37 5.17 3.88
N LYS A 21 -6.02 6.47 3.98
CA LYS A 21 -7.01 7.53 4.15
C LYS A 21 -8.04 7.56 3.03
N ALA A 22 -7.60 7.40 1.77
CA ALA A 22 -8.47 7.41 0.61
C ALA A 22 -9.43 6.20 0.60
N VAL A 23 -8.94 5.00 0.91
CA VAL A 23 -9.74 3.77 1.00
C VAL A 23 -10.79 3.87 2.11
N TYR A 24 -10.43 4.39 3.28
CA TYR A 24 -11.41 4.62 4.36
C TYR A 24 -12.49 5.63 3.95
N LYS A 25 -12.10 6.73 3.30
CA LYS A 25 -13.06 7.71 2.79
C LYS A 25 -13.99 7.10 1.73
N LEU A 26 -13.45 6.30 0.80
CA LEU A 26 -14.23 5.63 -0.24
C LEU A 26 -15.29 4.70 0.35
N SER A 27 -14.92 3.98 1.42
CA SER A 27 -15.71 2.88 1.98
C SER A 27 -16.55 3.27 3.22
N ASN A 28 -16.59 4.56 3.57
CA ASN A 28 -17.45 5.06 4.65
C ASN A 28 -18.87 5.36 4.19
N ASP A 29 -19.08 5.61 2.90
CA ASP A 29 -20.36 6.01 2.32
C ASP A 29 -20.74 5.14 1.10
N GLY A 30 -21.99 5.24 0.65
CA GLY A 30 -22.46 4.55 -0.56
C GLY A 30 -22.71 3.04 -0.38
N GLN A 31 -22.71 2.30 -1.49
CA GLN A 31 -22.99 0.85 -1.46
C GLN A 31 -21.82 0.05 -0.88
N LEU A 32 -20.57 0.47 -1.14
CA LEU A 32 -19.38 -0.14 -0.54
C LEU A 32 -19.41 -0.11 0.99
N ALA A 33 -20.03 0.90 1.60
CA ALA A 33 -20.16 0.96 3.06
C ALA A 33 -21.03 -0.17 3.65
N LYS A 34 -21.95 -0.72 2.85
CA LYS A 34 -22.92 -1.76 3.24
C LYS A 34 -22.41 -3.18 2.98
N ASP A 35 -21.50 -3.34 2.02
CA ASP A 35 -20.78 -4.59 1.81
C ASP A 35 -19.62 -4.69 2.80
N PHE A 36 -19.87 -5.34 3.94
CA PHE A 36 -18.88 -5.48 4.99
C PHE A 36 -17.68 -6.34 4.58
N GLU A 37 -17.87 -7.32 3.70
CA GLU A 37 -16.79 -8.21 3.27
C GLU A 37 -15.80 -7.43 2.40
N LEU A 38 -16.27 -6.84 1.29
CA LEU A 38 -15.42 -6.08 0.39
C LEU A 38 -14.79 -4.87 1.09
N LYS A 39 -15.57 -4.16 1.92
CA LYS A 39 -15.06 -3.05 2.75
C LYS A 39 -13.92 -3.48 3.66
N ASN A 40 -14.05 -4.61 4.34
CA ASN A 40 -13.03 -5.09 5.27
C ASN A 40 -11.78 -5.57 4.54
N GLN A 41 -11.95 -6.27 3.40
CA GLN A 41 -10.82 -6.71 2.57
C GLN A 41 -10.01 -5.52 2.05
N ILE A 42 -10.65 -4.51 1.44
CA ILE A 42 -9.92 -3.38 0.86
C ILE A 42 -9.25 -2.51 1.94
N ARG A 43 -9.90 -2.32 3.09
CA ARG A 43 -9.30 -1.63 4.25
C ARG A 43 -8.12 -2.41 4.82
N GLY A 44 -8.29 -3.72 4.97
CA GLY A 44 -7.25 -4.63 5.46
C GLY A 44 -6.02 -4.59 4.58
N ALA A 45 -6.20 -4.73 3.26
CA ALA A 45 -5.13 -4.64 2.27
C ALA A 45 -4.42 -3.28 2.35
N ALA A 46 -5.15 -2.16 2.36
CA ALA A 46 -4.54 -0.83 2.45
C ALA A 46 -3.74 -0.62 3.75
N VAL A 47 -4.30 -1.03 4.90
CA VAL A 47 -3.60 -0.95 6.19
C VAL A 47 -2.36 -1.84 6.19
N SER A 48 -2.43 -3.04 5.59
CA SER A 48 -1.32 -3.96 5.44
C SER A 48 -0.14 -3.35 4.68
N VAL A 49 -0.39 -2.55 3.64
CA VAL A 49 0.68 -1.81 2.94
C VAL A 49 1.46 -0.93 3.92
N MET A 50 0.75 -0.09 4.67
CA MET A 50 1.35 0.87 5.60
C MET A 50 2.05 0.16 6.77
N SER A 51 1.43 -0.88 7.34
CA SER A 51 1.97 -1.60 8.49
C SER A 51 3.20 -2.42 8.12
N ASN A 52 3.23 -3.10 6.96
CA ASN A 52 4.38 -3.88 6.54
C ASN A 52 5.62 -3.00 6.28
N ILE A 53 5.45 -1.78 5.74
CA ILE A 53 6.58 -0.85 5.58
C ILE A 53 7.15 -0.44 6.94
N ALA A 54 6.29 -0.11 7.92
CA ALA A 54 6.72 0.26 9.26
C ALA A 54 7.36 -0.92 10.02
N GLU A 55 6.78 -2.11 9.91
CA GLU A 55 7.32 -3.33 10.53
C GLU A 55 8.66 -3.70 9.92
N GLY A 56 8.77 -3.65 8.60
CA GLY A 56 10.02 -3.89 7.88
C GLY A 56 11.12 -2.93 8.30
N PHE A 57 10.81 -1.66 8.50
CA PHE A 57 11.75 -0.66 9.00
C PHE A 57 12.30 -1.00 10.39
N ALA A 58 11.49 -1.62 11.25
CA ALA A 58 11.91 -2.07 12.58
C ALA A 58 12.78 -3.35 12.55
N ARG A 59 12.90 -4.04 11.40
CA ARG A 59 13.73 -5.25 11.28
C ARG A 59 15.21 -4.91 11.10
N LYS A 60 16.07 -5.83 11.53
CA LYS A 60 17.53 -5.72 11.36
C LYS A 60 17.91 -6.13 9.93
N GLY A 61 18.49 -5.19 9.18
CA GLY A 61 19.14 -5.46 7.90
C GLY A 61 18.26 -5.22 6.67
N GLN A 62 18.92 -4.86 5.57
CA GLN A 62 18.25 -4.46 4.31
C GLN A 62 17.51 -5.63 3.65
N LYS A 63 18.00 -6.86 3.79
CA LYS A 63 17.36 -8.05 3.21
C LYS A 63 15.98 -8.33 3.83
N GLU A 64 15.89 -8.32 5.16
CA GLU A 64 14.60 -8.50 5.83
C GLU A 64 13.67 -7.33 5.55
N PHE A 65 14.18 -6.10 5.53
CA PHE A 65 13.33 -4.97 5.17
C PHE A 65 12.77 -5.11 3.75
N ALA A 66 13.61 -5.48 2.77
CA ALA A 66 13.15 -5.73 1.40
C ALA A 66 12.04 -6.79 1.33
N ARG A 67 12.10 -7.86 2.14
CA ARG A 67 11.05 -8.88 2.24
C ARG A 67 9.71 -8.32 2.71
N PHE A 68 9.72 -7.44 3.72
CA PHE A 68 8.51 -6.75 4.17
C PHE A 68 7.96 -5.77 3.12
N LEU A 69 8.83 -5.12 2.35
CA LEU A 69 8.41 -4.29 1.23
C LEU A 69 7.76 -5.11 0.10
N ASP A 70 8.20 -6.35 -0.15
CA ASP A 70 7.53 -7.24 -1.10
C ASP A 70 6.09 -7.56 -0.65
N ILE A 71 5.88 -7.81 0.65
CA ILE A 71 4.54 -8.03 1.22
C ILE A 71 3.69 -6.77 1.07
N ALA A 72 4.24 -5.60 1.42
CA ALA A 72 3.55 -4.32 1.27
C ALA A 72 3.15 -4.06 -0.19
N ARG A 73 4.03 -4.39 -1.14
CA ARG A 73 3.75 -4.29 -2.57
C ARG A 73 2.61 -5.23 -2.98
N GLY A 74 2.61 -6.47 -2.49
CA GLY A 74 1.54 -7.43 -2.71
C GLY A 74 0.18 -6.90 -2.24
N SER A 75 0.11 -6.36 -1.02
CA SER A 75 -1.12 -5.75 -0.50
C SER A 75 -1.57 -4.50 -1.27
N ALA A 76 -0.64 -3.73 -1.87
CA ALA A 76 -1.02 -2.59 -2.69
C ALA A 76 -1.63 -3.01 -4.04
N ILE A 77 -1.12 -4.10 -4.64
CA ILE A 77 -1.72 -4.75 -5.81
C ILE A 77 -3.10 -5.35 -5.46
N GLU A 78 -3.25 -5.92 -4.26
CA GLU A 78 -4.54 -6.41 -3.77
C GLU A 78 -5.58 -5.27 -3.68
N VAL A 79 -5.19 -4.08 -3.19
CA VAL A 79 -6.07 -2.89 -3.25
C VAL A 79 -6.50 -2.57 -4.69
N GLN A 80 -5.58 -2.59 -5.65
CA GLN A 80 -5.91 -2.38 -7.07
C GLN A 80 -6.93 -3.41 -7.58
N SER A 81 -6.76 -4.68 -7.23
CA SER A 81 -7.68 -5.75 -7.62
C SER A 81 -9.08 -5.56 -6.99
N LEU A 82 -9.15 -5.17 -5.71
CA LEU A 82 -10.42 -4.95 -5.02
C LEU A 82 -11.14 -3.67 -5.50
N LEU A 83 -10.40 -2.68 -6.00
CA LEU A 83 -11.00 -1.52 -6.68
C LEU A 83 -11.73 -1.91 -7.96
N TYR A 84 -11.20 -2.87 -8.74
CA TYR A 84 -11.91 -3.41 -9.90
C TYR A 84 -13.21 -4.09 -9.49
N VAL A 85 -13.18 -4.94 -8.45
CA VAL A 85 -14.41 -5.55 -7.92
C VAL A 85 -15.44 -4.47 -7.57
N ALA A 86 -15.04 -3.45 -6.81
CA ALA A 86 -15.93 -2.36 -6.42
C ALA A 86 -16.47 -1.56 -7.62
N LEU A 87 -15.71 -1.44 -8.71
CA LEU A 87 -16.15 -0.80 -9.96
C LEU A 87 -17.15 -1.69 -10.69
N ASP A 88 -16.83 -2.97 -10.85
CA ASP A 88 -17.61 -3.94 -11.64
C ASP A 88 -18.97 -4.22 -11.01
N VAL A 89 -19.09 -4.17 -9.68
CA VAL A 89 -20.37 -4.24 -8.97
C VAL A 89 -21.04 -2.86 -8.78
N GLU A 90 -20.55 -1.84 -9.48
CA GLU A 90 -21.08 -0.47 -9.51
C GLU A 90 -21.14 0.24 -8.15
N TYR A 91 -20.28 -0.15 -7.20
CA TYR A 91 -20.22 0.49 -5.88
C TYR A 91 -19.47 1.82 -5.90
N ILE A 92 -18.60 2.02 -6.89
CA ILE A 92 -17.82 3.24 -7.08
C ILE A 92 -17.90 3.69 -8.53
N SER A 93 -17.78 5.00 -8.77
CA SER A 93 -17.71 5.53 -10.14
C SER A 93 -16.32 5.32 -10.76
N SER A 94 -16.25 5.33 -12.09
CA SER A 94 -14.99 5.32 -12.83
C SER A 94 -14.02 6.40 -12.37
N THR A 95 -14.50 7.61 -12.08
CA THR A 95 -13.66 8.70 -11.55
C THR A 95 -13.04 8.36 -10.19
N LYS A 96 -13.82 7.77 -9.26
CA LYS A 96 -13.29 7.34 -7.95
C LYS A 96 -12.31 6.19 -8.11
N PHE A 97 -12.60 5.27 -9.03
CA PHE A 97 -11.72 4.16 -9.38
C PHE A 97 -10.37 4.70 -9.89
N GLU A 98 -10.35 5.55 -10.91
CA GLU A 98 -9.11 6.10 -11.50
C GLU A 98 -8.26 6.83 -10.47
N GLN A 99 -8.88 7.64 -9.61
CA GLN A 99 -8.18 8.37 -8.55
C GLN A 99 -7.49 7.43 -7.56
N LEU A 100 -8.21 6.42 -7.04
CA LEU A 100 -7.63 5.50 -6.06
C LEU A 100 -6.67 4.49 -6.70
N TYR A 101 -6.95 4.06 -7.94
CA TYR A 101 -6.08 3.16 -8.67
C TYR A 101 -4.73 3.83 -8.95
N SER A 102 -4.74 5.09 -9.40
CA SER A 102 -3.51 5.87 -9.61
C SER A 102 -2.71 6.03 -8.31
N LEU A 103 -3.39 6.29 -7.19
CA LEU A 103 -2.75 6.39 -5.88
C LEU A 103 -2.13 5.06 -5.43
N ALA A 104 -2.82 3.94 -5.64
CA ALA A 104 -2.30 2.61 -5.35
C ALA A 104 -1.10 2.27 -6.26
N ASP A 105 -1.16 2.62 -7.54
CA ASP A 105 -0.06 2.41 -8.50
C ASP A 105 1.19 3.22 -8.15
N GLU A 106 1.01 4.49 -7.76
CA GLU A 106 2.11 5.33 -7.25
C GLU A 106 2.74 4.68 -6.00
N THR A 107 1.91 4.14 -5.10
CA THR A 107 2.36 3.42 -3.90
C THR A 107 3.20 2.19 -4.28
N VAL A 108 2.72 1.37 -5.22
CA VAL A 108 3.44 0.20 -5.75
C VAL A 108 4.80 0.60 -6.34
N CYS A 109 4.82 1.67 -7.15
CA CYS A 109 6.03 2.18 -7.77
C CYS A 109 7.06 2.65 -6.75
N LEU A 110 6.63 3.37 -5.71
CA LEU A 110 7.53 3.84 -4.64
C LEU A 110 8.09 2.67 -3.82
N ILE A 111 7.25 1.69 -3.48
CA ILE A 111 7.70 0.47 -2.79
C ILE A 111 8.72 -0.27 -3.64
N ALA A 112 8.43 -0.52 -4.92
CA ALA A 112 9.32 -1.24 -5.82
C ALA A 112 10.69 -0.55 -5.97
N LYS A 113 10.70 0.77 -6.17
CA LYS A 113 11.94 1.57 -6.22
C LYS A 113 12.75 1.42 -4.93
N PHE A 114 12.09 1.46 -3.78
CA PHE A 114 12.78 1.34 -2.49
C PHE A 114 13.31 -0.07 -2.24
N THR A 115 12.54 -1.11 -2.58
CA THR A 115 12.98 -2.51 -2.50
C THR A 115 14.24 -2.74 -3.34
N SER A 116 14.25 -2.26 -4.59
CA SER A 116 15.42 -2.37 -5.48
C SER A 116 16.64 -1.63 -4.91
N TYR A 117 16.45 -0.43 -4.35
CA TYR A 117 17.52 0.30 -3.68
C TYR A 117 18.12 -0.48 -2.51
N LEU A 118 17.29 -1.08 -1.65
CA LEU A 118 17.76 -1.86 -0.50
C LEU A 118 18.52 -3.12 -0.93
N ARG A 119 18.08 -3.79 -1.99
CA ARG A 119 18.74 -4.99 -2.53
C ARG A 119 20.09 -4.68 -3.17
N ASN A 120 20.19 -3.57 -3.91
CA ASN A 120 21.44 -3.16 -4.57
C ASN A 120 22.45 -2.50 -3.61
N SER A 121 21.98 -2.02 -2.45
CA SER A 121 22.83 -1.45 -1.42
C SER A 121 23.37 -2.49 -0.43
N ALA A 122 22.89 -3.74 -0.50
CA ALA A 122 23.40 -4.82 0.32
C ALA A 122 24.76 -5.27 -0.24
N PRO A 123 25.82 -5.36 0.58
CA PRO A 123 27.09 -5.89 0.11
C PRO A 123 26.86 -7.29 -0.44
N HIS A 124 27.29 -7.53 -1.68
CA HIS A 124 27.42 -8.88 -2.22
C HIS A 124 28.45 -9.61 -1.33
N ILE A 125 27.96 -10.48 -0.45
CA ILE A 125 28.80 -11.44 0.28
C ILE A 125 29.13 -12.58 -0.68
#